data_AF-A0A4V3RA62-F1
#
_entry.id   AF-A0A4V3RA62-F1
#
_cell.length_a   1.000
_cell.length_b   1.000
_cell.length_c   1.000
_cell.angle_alpha   90.00
_cell.angle_beta   90.00
_cell.angle_gamma   90.00
#
_symmetry.space_group_name_H-M   'P 1'
#
loop_
_entity.id
_entity.type
_entity.pdbx_description
1 polymer ?
#
loop_
_entity_poly.entity_id
_entity_poly.type
_entity_poly.pdbx_seq_one_letter_code
_entity_poly.pdbx_strand_id
1 'polypeptide(L)'
;MEDGVLVYLPNKKNFEGRVTIGIQGIDVKKTSRIISGIFGALGHALDKGKDALYFKWEDITSVEEIEKAGCMITLKNGEAYKIIFNHPKKSLPYLMNMVQGRV
;
A
#
# COMPACT_ATOMS: atom_id res chain seq x y z
N MET A 1 -0.50 11.64 -4.64
CA MET A 1 -1.03 10.85 -5.78
C MET A 1 -1.78 9.65 -5.23
N GLU A 2 -2.94 9.30 -5.78
CA GLU A 2 -3.70 8.10 -5.39
C GLU A 2 -3.74 7.05 -6.50
N ASP A 3 -3.68 5.76 -6.14
CA ASP A 3 -3.83 4.63 -7.06
C ASP A 3 -4.47 3.42 -6.36
N GLY A 4 -5.13 2.55 -7.12
CA GLY A 4 -5.51 1.23 -6.64
C GLY A 4 -4.30 0.31 -6.58
N VAL A 5 -4.23 -0.54 -5.56
CA VAL A 5 -3.09 -1.43 -5.35
C VAL A 5 -3.49 -2.83 -4.89
N LEU A 6 -2.64 -3.80 -5.21
CA LEU A 6 -2.61 -5.10 -4.55
C LEU A 6 -1.35 -5.18 -3.69
N VAL A 7 -1.54 -5.39 -2.39
CA VAL A 7 -0.47 -5.34 -1.38
C VAL A 7 -0.25 -6.73 -0.83
N TYR A 8 0.98 -7.20 -0.81
CA TYR A 8 1.38 -8.44 -0.16
C TYR A 8 2.11 -8.11 1.14
N LEU A 9 1.57 -8.65 2.23
CA LEU A 9 2.09 -8.53 3.59
C LEU A 9 3.28 -9.49 3.80
N PRO A 10 4.17 -9.21 4.77
CA PRO A 10 5.29 -10.08 5.13
C PRO A 10 4.88 -11.53 5.46
N ASN A 11 3.66 -11.73 5.96
CA ASN A 11 3.08 -13.03 6.29
C ASN A 11 2.46 -13.77 5.09
N LYS A 12 2.79 -13.37 3.85
CA LYS A 12 2.29 -13.93 2.58
C LYS A 12 0.78 -13.74 2.32
N LYS A 13 0.04 -13.05 3.19
CA LYS A 13 -1.33 -12.61 2.88
C LYS A 13 -1.31 -11.42 1.93
N ASN A 14 -2.38 -11.19 1.20
CA ASN A 14 -2.52 -10.01 0.35
C ASN A 14 -3.89 -9.36 0.53
N PHE A 15 -3.99 -8.08 0.17
CA PHE A 15 -5.25 -7.35 0.11
C PHE A 15 -5.25 -6.31 -1.01
N GLU A 16 -6.44 -6.07 -1.57
CA GLU A 16 -6.68 -4.95 -2.50
C GLU A 16 -6.95 -3.67 -1.70
N GLY A 17 -6.36 -2.57 -2.13
CA GLY A 17 -6.41 -1.30 -1.43
C GLY A 17 -6.30 -0.08 -2.34
N ARG A 18 -6.19 1.07 -1.70
CA ARG A 18 -5.77 2.33 -2.31
C ARG A 18 -4.49 2.78 -1.65
N VAL A 19 -3.52 3.18 -2.46
CA VAL A 19 -2.29 3.82 -2.02
C VAL A 19 -2.40 5.31 -2.24
N THR A 20 -1.93 6.10 -1.28
CA THR A 20 -1.69 7.53 -1.39
C THR A 20 -0.22 7.78 -1.15
N ILE A 21 0.50 8.21 -2.18
CA ILE A 21 1.89 8.64 -2.07
C ILE A 21 1.89 10.13 -1.80
N GLY A 22 2.39 10.53 -0.63
CA GLY A 22 2.39 11.91 -0.16
C GLY A 22 3.77 12.37 0.33
N ILE A 23 3.83 13.60 0.84
CA ILE A 23 5.08 14.22 1.28
C ILE A 23 5.64 13.55 2.54
N GLN A 24 4.80 13.01 3.41
CA GLN A 24 5.22 12.41 4.69
C GLN A 24 5.38 10.88 4.65
N GLY A 25 4.74 10.21 3.69
CA GLY A 25 4.88 8.78 3.52
C GLY A 25 4.01 8.22 2.40
N ILE A 26 3.78 6.92 2.50
CA ILE A 26 2.88 6.14 1.67
C ILE A 26 1.78 5.59 2.59
N ASP A 27 0.55 6.02 2.37
CA ASP A 27 -0.63 5.54 3.08
C ASP A 27 -1.33 4.48 2.21
N VAL A 28 -1.59 3.30 2.74
CA VAL A 28 -2.23 2.19 2.05
C VAL A 28 -3.47 1.79 2.85
N LYS A 29 -4.65 2.01 2.28
CA LYS A 29 -5.93 1.67 2.92
C LYS A 29 -6.55 0.48 2.23
N LYS A 30 -7.03 -0.49 2.98
CA LYS A 30 -7.78 -1.63 2.43
C LYS A 30 -9.08 -1.12 1.82
N THR A 31 -9.36 -1.53 0.59
CA THR A 31 -10.63 -1.21 -0.06
C THR A 31 -11.65 -2.21 0.48
N SER A 32 -12.29 -1.88 1.60
CA SER A 32 -13.45 -2.63 2.06
C SER A 32 -14.56 -2.45 1.03
N ARG A 33 -14.84 -3.48 0.22
CA ARG A 33 -16.07 -3.59 -0.58
C ARG A 33 -17.28 -3.83 0.34
N ILE A 34 -17.43 -3.03 1.40
CA ILE A 34 -18.70 -2.91 2.09
C ILE A 34 -19.52 -1.98 1.23
N ILE A 35 -20.24 -2.62 0.33
CA ILE A 35 -21.45 -2.13 -0.32
C ILE A 35 -22.27 -1.46 0.78
N SER A 36 -22.18 -0.14 0.87
CA SER A 36 -23.03 0.67 1.74
C SER A 36 -24.40 0.71 1.06
N GLY A 37 -25.20 -0.32 1.32
CA GLY A 37 -26.52 -0.45 0.75
C GLY A 37 -27.04 -1.87 0.85
N ILE A 38 -27.88 -2.09 1.86
CA ILE A 38 -28.81 -3.22 2.00
C ILE A 38 -28.16 -4.47 2.65
N PHE A 39 -28.77 -4.93 3.74
CA PHE A 39 -28.42 -6.08 4.60
C PHE A 39 -27.24 -5.82 5.56
N GLY A 40 -27.42 -5.46 6.82
CA GLY A 40 -28.36 -6.03 7.80
C GLY A 40 -27.55 -6.75 8.87
N ALA A 41 -27.32 -6.10 10.02
CA ALA A 41 -26.99 -6.68 11.34
C ALA A 41 -25.82 -7.70 11.50
N LEU A 42 -25.08 -8.08 10.46
CA LEU A 42 -23.89 -8.96 10.53
C LEU A 42 -22.56 -8.20 10.35
N GLY A 43 -22.61 -6.87 10.31
CA GLY A 43 -21.47 -5.98 10.04
C GLY A 43 -20.51 -5.73 11.22
N HIS A 44 -20.41 -6.64 12.19
CA HIS A 44 -19.63 -6.40 13.42
C HIS A 44 -18.50 -7.39 13.69
N ALA A 45 -18.25 -8.36 12.80
CA ALA A 45 -17.33 -9.47 13.09
C ALA A 45 -16.22 -9.74 12.04
N LEU A 46 -16.07 -8.93 11.00
CA LEU A 46 -15.06 -9.19 9.96
C LEU A 46 -13.92 -8.16 10.00
N ASP A 47 -12.85 -8.63 10.64
CA ASP A 47 -11.45 -8.16 10.58
C ASP A 47 -11.10 -6.82 11.24
N LYS A 48 -10.85 -6.89 12.56
CA LYS A 48 -9.99 -5.98 13.33
C LYS A 48 -8.50 -6.05 12.90
N GLY A 49 -8.22 -6.23 11.61
CA GLY A 49 -6.88 -6.39 11.07
C GLY A 49 -6.46 -5.13 10.33
N LYS A 50 -5.87 -4.16 11.03
CA LYS A 50 -5.26 -2.90 10.53
C LYS A 50 -5.74 -2.52 9.12
N ASP A 51 -6.89 -1.84 9.05
CA ASP A 51 -7.50 -1.39 7.79
C ASP A 51 -6.64 -0.38 7.00
N ALA A 52 -5.55 0.11 7.59
CA ALA A 52 -4.57 0.98 6.97
C ALA A 52 -3.15 0.61 7.39
N LEU A 53 -2.22 0.67 6.43
CA LEU A 53 -0.78 0.67 6.63
C LEU A 53 -0.26 2.05 6.28
N TYR A 54 0.61 2.59 7.12
CA TYR A 54 1.27 3.85 6.85
C TYR A 54 2.78 3.66 6.90
N PHE A 55 3.45 3.84 5.76
CA PHE A 55 4.89 3.76 5.64
C PHE A 55 5.44 5.18 5.59
N LYS A 56 6.01 5.64 6.70
CA LYS A 56 6.70 6.93 6.70
C LYS A 56 8.01 6.79 5.95
N TRP A 57 8.43 7.86 5.28
CA TRP A 57 9.71 7.86 4.57
C TRP A 57 10.90 7.60 5.49
N GLU A 58 10.83 8.04 6.75
CA GLU A 58 11.86 7.80 7.76
C GLU A 58 12.01 6.32 8.15
N ASP A 59 10.99 5.51 7.93
CA ASP A 59 10.96 4.08 8.28
C ASP A 59 11.30 3.17 7.09
N ILE A 60 11.34 3.73 5.87
CA ILE A 60 11.67 3.00 4.64
C ILE A 60 13.18 2.97 4.46
N THR A 61 13.74 1.77 4.35
CA THR A 61 15.17 1.53 4.08
C THR A 61 15.44 1.49 2.59
N SER A 62 14.57 0.84 1.81
CA SER A 62 14.71 0.75 0.36
C SER A 62 13.35 0.62 -0.34
N VAL A 63 13.31 1.11 -1.58
CA VAL A 63 12.21 0.88 -2.51
C VAL A 63 12.81 0.35 -3.80
N GLU A 64 12.47 -0.89 -4.15
CA GLU A 64 12.98 -1.58 -5.34
C GLU A 64 11.84 -1.81 -6.32
N GLU A 65 12.04 -1.46 -7.59
CA GLU A 65 11.12 -1.85 -8.64
C GLU A 65 11.18 -3.36 -8.86
N ILE A 66 10.02 -3.99 -9.02
CA ILE A 66 9.91 -5.42 -9.28
C ILE A 66 9.18 -5.68 -10.59
N GLU A 67 9.41 -6.86 -11.15
CA GLU A 67 8.65 -7.36 -12.29
C GLU A 67 7.14 -7.34 -11.99
N LYS A 68 6.34 -7.00 -13.01
CA LYS A 68 4.87 -6.84 -12.94
C LYS A 68 4.38 -5.51 -12.33
N ALA A 69 5.07 -4.42 -12.63
CA ALA A 69 4.52 -3.07 -12.42
C ALA A 69 4.24 -2.75 -10.94
N GLY A 70 5.16 -3.15 -10.07
CA GLY A 70 5.09 -2.93 -8.63
C GLY A 70 6.42 -2.52 -8.04
N CYS A 71 6.43 -2.34 -6.73
CA CYS A 71 7.63 -2.13 -5.95
C CYS A 71 7.66 -3.03 -4.70
N MET A 72 8.86 -3.34 -4.25
CA MET A 72 9.12 -3.86 -2.91
C MET A 72 9.55 -2.70 -2.01
N ILE A 73 8.87 -2.55 -0.88
CA ILE A 73 9.23 -1.56 0.15
C ILE A 73 9.78 -2.34 1.34
N THR A 74 11.04 -2.08 1.70
CA THR A 74 11.69 -2.67 2.86
C THR A 74 11.78 -1.64 3.97
N LEU A 75 11.28 -1.97 5.15
CA LEU A 75 11.33 -1.10 6.33
C LEU A 75 12.58 -1.33 7.17
N LYS A 76 12.89 -0.39 8.07
CA LYS A 76 14.01 -0.49 9.02
C LYS A 76 13.92 -1.67 9.98
N ASN A 77 12.71 -2.16 10.25
CA ASN A 77 12.47 -3.35 11.07
C ASN A 77 12.70 -4.67 10.31
N GLY A 78 13.09 -4.62 9.02
CA GLY A 78 13.30 -5.78 8.16
C GLY A 78 12.04 -6.32 7.49
N GLU A 79 10.86 -5.74 7.73
CA GLU A 79 9.63 -6.13 7.05
C GLU A 79 9.64 -5.63 5.59
N ALA A 80 9.31 -6.53 4.67
CA ALA A 80 9.21 -6.23 3.23
C ALA A 80 7.75 -6.34 2.76
N TYR A 81 7.28 -5.30 2.07
CA TYR A 81 5.93 -5.20 1.53
C TYR A 81 6.00 -5.06 0.02
N LYS A 82 5.29 -5.94 -0.69
CA LYS A 82 5.17 -5.85 -2.14
C LYS A 82 3.89 -5.10 -2.49
N ILE A 83 4.01 -4.04 -3.27
CA ILE A 83 2.87 -3.23 -3.74
C ILE A 83 2.83 -3.32 -5.27
N ILE A 84 1.73 -3.81 -5.82
CA ILE A 84 1.45 -3.79 -7.25
C ILE A 84 0.45 -2.67 -7.53
N PHE A 85 0.79 -1.78 -8.47
CA PHE A 85 -0.05 -0.63 -8.83
C PHE A 85 -1.02 -0.99 -9.96
N ASN A 86 -2.25 -0.47 -9.90
CA ASN A 86 -3.21 -0.55 -11.01
C ASN A 86 -2.83 0.40 -12.15
N HIS A 87 -2.20 1.55 -11.83
CA HIS A 87 -1.72 2.53 -12.79
C HIS A 87 -0.19 2.74 -12.68
N PRO A 88 0.61 1.68 -12.94
CA PRO A 88 2.05 1.68 -12.69
C PRO A 88 2.81 2.74 -13.47
N LYS A 89 2.37 3.06 -14.70
CA LYS A 89 2.99 4.08 -15.57
C LYS A 89 3.00 5.48 -14.96
N LYS A 90 2.13 5.75 -13.99
CA LYS A 90 2.06 7.03 -13.28
C LYS A 90 2.61 6.89 -11.86
N SER A 91 2.19 5.84 -11.16
CA SER A 91 2.43 5.70 -9.72
C SER A 91 3.86 5.31 -9.39
N LEU A 92 4.46 4.43 -10.21
CA LEU A 92 5.81 3.94 -9.98
C LEU A 92 6.86 5.04 -10.24
N PRO A 93 6.85 5.80 -11.37
CA PRO A 93 7.76 6.93 -11.53
C PRO A 93 7.58 8.01 -10.46
N TYR A 94 6.34 8.29 -10.06
CA TYR A 94 6.07 9.26 -8.99
C TYR A 94 6.67 8.81 -7.65
N LEU A 95 6.49 7.54 -7.28
CA LEU A 95 7.10 6.96 -6.10
C LEU A 95 8.64 7.06 -6.16
N MET A 96 9.26 6.65 -7.26
CA MET A 96 10.71 6.65 -7.40
C MET A 96 11.28 8.07 -7.33
N ASN A 97 10.64 9.05 -7.96
CA ASN A 97 11.04 10.46 -7.85
C ASN A 97 10.95 10.97 -6.40
N MET A 98 9.91 10.57 -5.66
CA MET A 98 9.74 10.95 -4.25
C MET A 98 10.79 10.31 -3.32
N VAL A 99 11.32 9.14 -3.68
CA VAL A 99 12.41 8.47 -2.96
C VAL A 99 13.75 9.08 -3.33
N GLN A 100 14.01 9.31 -4.62
CA GLN A 100 15.27 9.89 -5.12
C GLN A 100 15.47 11.35 -4.71
N GLY A 101 14.40 12.17 -4.70
CA GLY A 101 14.46 13.56 -4.28
C GLY A 101 14.72 13.79 -2.79
N ARG A 102 14.99 12.73 -2.02
CA ARG A 102 15.31 12.77 -0.58
C ARG A 102 16.74 12.37 -0.26
N VAL A 103 17.48 11.85 -1.24
CA VAL A 103 18.91 11.49 -1.10
C VAL A 103 19.76 12.72 -1.36
#